data_AF-F9DNN5-F1
#
_entry.id   AF-F9DNN5-F1
#
_cell.length_a   1.000
_cell.length_b   1.000
_cell.length_c   1.000
_cell.angle_alpha   90.00
_cell.angle_beta   90.00
_cell.angle_gamma   90.00
#
_symmetry.space_group_name_H-M   'P 1'
#
loop_
_entity.id
_entity.type
_entity.pdbx_description
1 polymer ?
#
loop_
_entity_poly.entity_id
_entity_poly.type
_entity_poly.pdbx_seq_one_letter_code
_entity_poly.pdbx_strand_id
1 'polypeptide(L)'
;MPIEENANMGEGIEIEEYNNLVKRVERNLLPLAVNGKYMIIEFADQEIPSIALNIFYELQLLGYVPIIANSEINSDFRCNPTKLYRFVAKGALVQIDESSIIGRKGKSVKKFVMKLCKHNLVHFVSSNIDDFADNLFFSKMANNYLRKKFPSHFVNYLQENAKHVRNGDFFHTRTPIKFK
;
A
#
# COMPACT_ATOMS: atom_id res chain seq x y z
N MET A 1 -49.93 12.19 14.34
CA MET A 1 -48.67 12.35 13.57
C MET A 1 -48.40 13.83 13.44
N PRO A 2 -47.17 14.32 13.68
CA PRO A 2 -45.91 13.88 13.04
C PRO A 2 -45.00 13.09 14.00
N ILE A 3 -44.53 11.90 13.62
CA ILE A 3 -43.26 11.53 12.94
C ILE A 3 -42.02 11.88 13.78
N GLU A 4 -41.43 10.80 14.30
CA GLU A 4 -40.33 10.69 15.24
C GLU A 4 -39.00 11.20 14.69
N GLU A 5 -38.23 11.84 15.57
CA GLU A 5 -36.77 11.98 15.48
C GLU A 5 -36.13 10.59 15.46
N ASN A 6 -35.53 10.23 14.32
CA ASN A 6 -34.49 9.22 14.26
C ASN A 6 -33.25 9.87 13.63
N ALA A 7 -32.50 10.61 14.45
CA ALA A 7 -31.14 11.00 14.12
C ALA A 7 -30.29 9.72 14.14
N ASN A 8 -29.85 9.28 12.96
CA ASN A 8 -28.97 8.13 12.77
C ASN A 8 -27.66 8.34 13.55
N MET A 9 -27.56 7.79 14.77
CA MET A 9 -26.33 7.74 15.57
C MET A 9 -25.14 7.08 14.83
N GLY A 10 -25.37 6.32 13.75
CA GLY A 10 -24.32 5.71 12.93
C GLY A 10 -23.63 6.67 11.95
N GLU A 11 -24.35 7.63 11.37
CA GLU A 11 -23.77 8.53 10.34
C GLU A 11 -22.85 9.58 10.98
N GLY A 12 -23.20 10.11 12.15
CA GLY A 12 -22.36 11.07 12.87
C GLY A 12 -21.03 10.49 13.34
N ILE A 13 -21.04 9.24 13.83
CA ILE A 13 -19.83 8.53 14.27
C ILE A 13 -18.95 8.17 13.06
N GLU A 14 -19.52 7.68 11.96
CA GLU A 14 -18.75 7.38 10.74
C GLU A 14 -18.16 8.65 10.10
N ILE A 15 -18.87 9.78 10.11
CA ILE A 15 -18.36 11.07 9.62
C ILE A 15 -17.26 11.61 10.56
N GLU A 16 -17.38 11.43 11.87
CA GLU A 16 -16.35 11.85 12.82
C GLU A 16 -15.10 10.96 12.73
N GLU A 17 -15.27 9.64 12.59
CA GLU A 17 -14.18 8.70 12.30
C GLU A 17 -13.55 8.97 10.94
N TYR A 18 -14.34 9.30 9.92
CA TYR A 18 -13.86 9.77 8.62
C TYR A 18 -13.03 11.03 8.79
N ASN A 19 -13.54 12.05 9.45
CA ASN A 19 -12.85 13.33 9.65
C ASN A 19 -11.60 13.18 10.52
N ASN A 20 -11.63 12.32 11.54
CA ASN A 20 -10.47 12.02 12.39
C ASN A 20 -9.45 11.17 11.65
N LEU A 21 -9.88 10.24 10.79
CA LEU A 21 -8.99 9.47 9.94
C LEU A 21 -8.41 10.33 8.82
N VAL A 22 -9.19 11.20 8.19
CA VAL A 22 -8.71 12.22 7.23
C VAL A 22 -7.70 13.12 7.93
N LYS A 23 -7.98 13.64 9.13
CA LYS A 23 -7.00 14.43 9.91
C LYS A 23 -5.76 13.63 10.32
N ARG A 24 -5.89 12.33 10.63
CA ARG A 24 -4.74 11.44 10.96
C ARG A 24 -3.94 11.09 9.73
N VAL A 25 -4.62 10.87 8.60
CA VAL A 25 -4.03 10.69 7.28
C VAL A 25 -3.33 11.99 6.93
N GLU A 26 -3.96 13.16 6.89
CA GLU A 26 -3.31 14.48 6.72
C GLU A 26 -2.10 14.71 7.63
N ARG A 27 -2.16 14.29 8.91
CA ARG A 27 -1.01 14.41 9.84
C ARG A 27 0.12 13.42 9.58
N ASN A 28 -0.17 12.27 8.96
CA ASN A 28 0.80 11.23 8.58
C ASN A 28 0.98 11.10 7.05
N LEU A 29 0.39 12.02 6.28
CA LEU A 29 0.53 12.13 4.84
C LEU A 29 1.88 12.79 4.64
N LEU A 30 2.90 11.94 4.58
CA LEU A 30 4.18 12.36 4.08
C LEU A 30 4.05 12.35 2.56
N PRO A 31 3.98 13.52 1.88
CA PRO A 31 4.12 13.54 0.43
C PRO A 31 5.49 12.95 0.09
N LEU A 32 5.51 11.70 -0.37
CA LEU A 32 6.75 10.98 -0.67
C LEU A 32 7.32 11.32 -2.05
N ALA A 33 6.61 12.13 -2.84
CA ALA A 33 7.06 12.57 -4.15
C ALA A 33 7.28 14.09 -4.17
N VAL A 34 8.33 14.50 -4.91
CA VAL A 34 8.75 15.89 -5.15
C VAL A 34 7.61 16.77 -5.70
N ASN A 35 6.57 16.17 -6.29
CA ASN A 35 5.42 16.87 -6.86
C ASN A 35 4.09 16.68 -6.09
N GLY A 36 4.10 15.99 -4.94
CA GLY A 36 2.90 15.79 -4.09
C GLY A 36 1.83 14.84 -4.65
N LYS A 37 2.05 14.21 -5.81
CA LYS A 37 1.03 13.38 -6.49
C LYS A 37 0.82 12.01 -5.86
N TYR A 38 1.89 11.39 -5.37
CA TYR A 38 1.85 10.08 -4.74
C TYR A 38 1.71 10.21 -3.23
N MET A 39 0.64 9.63 -2.68
CA MET A 39 0.31 9.73 -1.26
C MET A 39 0.51 8.38 -0.58
N ILE A 40 1.51 8.28 0.29
CA ILE A 40 1.72 7.07 1.07
C ILE A 40 0.79 7.05 2.27
N ILE A 41 0.17 5.90 2.48
CA ILE A 41 -0.73 5.62 3.59
C ILE A 41 -0.24 4.35 4.26
N GLU A 42 0.05 4.47 5.55
CA GLU A 42 0.34 3.35 6.42
C GLU A 42 -0.88 3.04 7.28
N PHE A 43 -1.30 1.78 7.28
CA PHE A 43 -2.33 1.30 8.19
C PHE A 43 -1.71 0.83 9.49
N ALA A 44 -2.50 0.82 10.57
CA ALA A 44 -2.10 0.13 11.79
C ALA A 44 -1.83 -1.36 11.50
N ASP A 45 -0.93 -1.98 12.25
CA ASP A 45 -0.47 -3.35 11.97
C ASP A 45 -1.58 -4.41 12.01
N GLN A 46 -2.70 -4.16 12.68
CA GLN A 46 -3.71 -5.18 12.97
C GLN A 46 -5.07 -4.95 12.33
N GLU A 47 -5.32 -3.77 11.76
CA GLU A 47 -6.66 -3.39 11.34
C GLU A 47 -6.64 -2.48 10.12
N ILE A 48 -7.57 -2.73 9.20
CA ILE A 48 -7.89 -1.83 8.09
C ILE A 48 -9.27 -1.24 8.37
N PRO A 49 -9.38 0.10 8.56
CA PRO A 49 -10.66 0.75 8.77
C PRO A 49 -11.65 0.44 7.62
N SER A 50 -12.92 0.21 7.95
CA SER A 50 -13.98 -0.05 6.96
C SER A 50 -14.08 1.05 5.91
N ILE A 51 -13.88 2.30 6.34
CA ILE A 51 -13.95 3.50 5.51
C ILE A 51 -12.72 3.74 4.63
N ALA A 52 -11.65 2.96 4.79
CA ALA A 52 -10.39 3.18 4.08
C ALA A 52 -10.55 3.17 2.55
N LEU A 53 -11.43 2.32 2.01
CA LEU A 53 -11.69 2.32 0.56
C LEU A 53 -12.31 3.63 0.05
N ASN A 54 -13.16 4.29 0.87
CA ASN A 54 -13.76 5.56 0.52
C ASN A 54 -12.70 6.67 0.53
N ILE A 55 -11.82 6.68 1.54
CA ILE A 55 -10.71 7.63 1.59
C ILE A 55 -9.80 7.50 0.36
N PHE A 56 -9.48 6.27 -0.05
CA PHE A 56 -8.66 6.03 -1.24
C PHE A 56 -9.36 6.49 -2.52
N TYR A 57 -10.69 6.43 -2.58
CA TYR A 57 -11.47 6.96 -3.69
C TYR A 57 -11.45 8.49 -3.72
N GLU A 58 -11.68 9.14 -2.58
CA GLU A 58 -11.65 10.61 -2.46
C GLU A 58 -10.27 11.19 -2.82
N LEU A 59 -9.18 10.56 -2.36
CA LEU A 59 -7.83 10.96 -2.75
C LEU A 59 -7.62 10.92 -4.27
N GLN A 60 -8.17 9.91 -4.94
CA GLN A 60 -8.10 9.81 -6.40
C GLN A 60 -8.93 10.87 -7.11
N LEU A 61 -10.10 11.24 -6.57
CA LEU A 61 -10.90 12.35 -7.10
C LEU A 61 -10.15 13.69 -7.01
N LEU A 62 -9.34 13.86 -5.96
CA LEU A 62 -8.46 15.03 -5.79
C LEU A 62 -7.20 14.98 -6.66
N GLY A 63 -7.01 13.93 -7.47
CA GLY A 63 -5.87 13.77 -8.39
C GLY A 63 -4.64 13.10 -7.79
N TYR A 64 -4.73 12.60 -6.54
CA TYR A 64 -3.65 11.84 -5.91
C TYR A 64 -3.67 10.37 -6.32
N VAL A 65 -2.51 9.74 -6.28
CA VAL A 65 -2.37 8.28 -6.43
C VAL A 65 -2.01 7.68 -5.06
N PRO A 66 -2.93 6.99 -4.39
CA PRO A 66 -2.68 6.45 -3.06
C PRO A 66 -1.80 5.19 -3.14
N ILE A 67 -0.84 5.11 -2.22
CA ILE A 67 0.11 4.01 -2.08
C ILE A 67 -0.07 3.41 -0.68
N ILE A 68 -0.37 2.13 -0.61
CA ILE A 68 -0.35 1.38 0.65
C ILE A 68 1.10 0.96 0.91
N ALA A 69 1.73 1.55 1.92
CA ALA A 69 3.07 1.15 2.34
C ALA A 69 3.01 0.00 3.35
N ASN A 70 4.08 -0.80 3.39
CA ASN A 70 4.28 -1.87 4.37
C ASN A 70 3.09 -2.85 4.49
N SER A 71 2.31 -3.04 3.42
CA SER A 71 1.09 -3.87 3.47
C SER A 71 1.37 -5.32 3.91
N GLU A 72 2.61 -5.78 3.79
CA GLU A 72 3.02 -7.11 4.18
C GLU A 72 3.07 -7.37 5.68
N ILE A 73 3.22 -6.31 6.51
CA ILE A 73 3.25 -6.43 7.97
C ILE A 73 1.86 -6.32 8.61
N ASN A 74 0.86 -5.85 7.86
CA ASN A 74 -0.51 -5.80 8.35
C ASN A 74 -1.14 -7.20 8.42
N SER A 75 -1.63 -7.60 9.60
CA SER A 75 -2.19 -8.93 9.85
C SER A 75 -3.53 -9.14 9.14
N ASP A 76 -4.33 -8.09 9.00
CA ASP A 76 -5.64 -8.17 8.35
C ASP A 76 -5.50 -8.44 6.84
N PHE A 77 -4.54 -7.80 6.16
CA PHE A 77 -4.18 -8.15 4.78
C PHE A 77 -3.60 -9.56 4.66
N ARG A 78 -2.79 -10.03 5.63
CA ARG A 78 -2.28 -11.40 5.62
C ARG A 78 -3.40 -12.44 5.78
N CYS A 79 -4.34 -12.18 6.69
CA CYS A 79 -5.46 -13.07 6.97
C CYS A 79 -6.45 -13.10 5.80
N ASN A 80 -6.74 -11.93 5.19
CA ASN A 80 -7.61 -11.83 4.03
C ASN A 80 -6.95 -11.00 2.90
N PRO A 81 -6.13 -11.63 2.05
CA PRO A 81 -5.44 -10.95 0.96
C PRO A 81 -6.39 -10.31 -0.07
N THR A 82 -7.64 -10.78 -0.15
CA THR A 82 -8.68 -10.20 -1.01
C THR A 82 -8.98 -8.75 -0.62
N LYS A 83 -8.77 -8.35 0.65
CA LYS A 83 -8.87 -6.95 1.05
C LYS A 83 -7.88 -6.08 0.28
N LEU A 84 -6.59 -6.46 0.25
CA LEU A 84 -5.56 -5.72 -0.50
C LEU A 84 -5.84 -5.73 -2.01
N TYR A 85 -6.32 -6.85 -2.56
CA TYR A 85 -6.75 -6.91 -3.97
C TYR A 85 -7.80 -5.85 -4.30
N ARG A 86 -8.78 -5.59 -3.41
CA ARG A 86 -9.83 -4.58 -3.65
C ARG A 86 -9.28 -3.17 -3.77
N PHE A 87 -8.27 -2.82 -2.97
CA PHE A 87 -7.59 -1.53 -3.09
C PHE A 87 -6.86 -1.42 -4.43
N VAL A 88 -6.07 -2.43 -4.79
CA VAL A 88 -5.31 -2.44 -6.05
C VAL A 88 -6.23 -2.41 -7.27
N ALA A 89 -7.31 -3.19 -7.25
CA ALA A 89 -8.31 -3.19 -8.31
C ALA A 89 -9.03 -1.84 -8.47
N LYS A 90 -8.99 -0.98 -7.44
CA LYS A 90 -9.53 0.38 -7.43
C LYS A 90 -8.44 1.45 -7.58
N GLY A 91 -7.27 1.10 -8.11
CA GLY A 91 -6.23 2.07 -8.49
C GLY A 91 -5.19 2.37 -7.41
N ALA A 92 -5.27 1.74 -6.23
CA ALA A 92 -4.22 1.89 -5.22
C ALA A 92 -2.94 1.17 -5.64
N LEU A 93 -1.80 1.78 -5.33
CA LEU A 93 -0.49 1.14 -5.44
C LEU A 93 -0.09 0.50 -4.11
N VAL A 94 0.93 -0.36 -4.16
CA VAL A 94 1.45 -1.07 -2.98
C VAL A 94 2.96 -1.04 -3.03
N GLN A 95 3.53 -0.55 -1.94
CA GLN A 95 4.94 -0.60 -1.63
C GLN A 95 5.19 -1.74 -0.64
N ILE A 96 6.29 -2.46 -0.84
CA ILE A 96 6.77 -3.51 0.06
C ILE A 96 8.18 -3.18 0.52
N ASP A 97 8.46 -3.42 1.79
CA ASP A 97 9.79 -3.27 2.37
C ASP A 97 10.77 -4.34 1.83
N GLU A 98 11.94 -3.91 1.38
CA GLU A 98 13.01 -4.80 0.91
C GLU A 98 13.47 -5.80 2.00
N SER A 99 13.44 -5.41 3.27
CA SER A 99 13.76 -6.28 4.41
C SER A 99 12.76 -7.44 4.57
N SER A 100 11.49 -7.24 4.18
CA SER A 100 10.46 -8.28 4.16
C SER A 100 10.72 -9.34 3.09
N ILE A 101 11.29 -8.95 1.95
CA ILE A 101 11.66 -9.85 0.85
C ILE A 101 12.78 -10.79 1.28
N ILE A 102 13.79 -10.28 1.98
CA ILE A 102 14.90 -11.11 2.45
C ILE A 102 14.53 -11.94 3.69
N GLY A 103 13.48 -11.53 4.43
CA GLY A 103 12.85 -12.31 5.50
C GLY A 103 13.14 -11.82 6.91
N ARG A 104 13.62 -10.58 7.08
CA ARG A 104 13.87 -9.98 8.40
C ARG A 104 12.60 -9.84 9.23
N LYS A 105 11.48 -9.53 8.58
CA LYS A 105 10.14 -9.44 9.21
C LYS A 105 9.46 -10.82 9.41
N GLY A 106 10.21 -11.91 9.28
CA GLY A 106 9.74 -13.27 9.54
C GLY A 106 9.29 -14.05 8.31
N LYS A 107 9.25 -15.39 8.46
CA LYS A 107 8.94 -16.33 7.37
C LYS A 107 7.52 -16.16 6.81
N SER A 108 6.55 -15.85 7.67
CA SER A 108 5.15 -15.64 7.27
C SER A 108 5.01 -14.42 6.36
N VAL A 109 5.59 -13.29 6.77
CA VAL A 109 5.63 -12.05 5.99
C VAL A 109 6.29 -12.28 4.63
N LYS A 110 7.47 -12.91 4.62
CA LYS A 110 8.16 -13.22 3.36
C LYS A 110 7.31 -14.07 2.41
N LYS A 111 6.65 -15.12 2.92
CA LYS A 111 5.72 -15.93 2.11
C LYS A 111 4.56 -15.11 1.57
N PHE A 112 4.02 -14.20 2.38
CA PHE A 112 2.95 -13.31 1.97
C PHE A 112 3.39 -12.35 0.86
N VAL A 113 4.56 -11.70 0.99
CA VAL A 113 5.12 -10.86 -0.09
C VAL A 113 5.23 -11.62 -1.40
N MET A 114 5.75 -12.86 -1.36
CA MET A 114 5.85 -13.68 -2.57
C MET A 114 4.48 -13.99 -3.18
N LYS A 115 3.45 -14.17 -2.34
CA LYS A 115 2.06 -14.33 -2.79
C LYS A 115 1.56 -13.07 -3.46
N LEU A 116 1.78 -11.88 -2.87
CA LEU A 116 1.39 -10.61 -3.46
C LEU A 116 2.05 -10.36 -4.83
N CYS A 117 3.35 -10.64 -4.95
CA CYS A 117 4.06 -10.53 -6.23
C CYS A 117 3.46 -11.44 -7.31
N LYS A 118 3.15 -12.69 -6.98
CA LYS A 118 2.50 -13.64 -7.93
C LYS A 118 1.12 -13.18 -8.39
N HIS A 119 0.45 -12.38 -7.58
CA HIS A 119 -0.88 -11.84 -7.87
C HIS A 119 -0.84 -10.43 -8.49
N ASN A 120 0.34 -9.94 -8.90
CA ASN A 120 0.54 -8.59 -9.42
C ASN A 120 0.04 -7.48 -8.48
N LEU A 121 0.07 -7.71 -7.15
CA LEU A 121 -0.39 -6.71 -6.18
C LEU A 121 0.72 -5.77 -5.70
N VAL A 122 1.99 -6.11 -5.96
CA VAL A 122 3.14 -5.28 -5.58
C VAL A 122 3.55 -4.40 -6.75
N HIS A 123 3.70 -3.10 -6.50
CA HIS A 123 4.00 -2.12 -7.55
C HIS A 123 5.45 -1.68 -7.52
N PHE A 124 6.03 -1.54 -6.34
CA PHE A 124 7.45 -1.28 -6.17
C PHE A 124 7.92 -1.75 -4.79
N VAL A 125 9.25 -1.76 -4.62
CA VAL A 125 9.91 -2.12 -3.36
C VAL A 125 10.84 -0.98 -2.95
N SER A 126 10.96 -0.74 -1.66
CA SER A 126 11.91 0.25 -1.13
C SER A 126 12.36 -0.16 0.27
N SER A 127 13.54 0.31 0.68
CA SER A 127 14.01 0.17 2.05
C SER A 127 13.39 1.27 2.91
N ASN A 128 12.66 0.90 3.96
CA ASN A 128 12.15 1.86 4.96
C ASN A 128 13.18 2.05 6.08
N ILE A 129 14.41 2.43 5.73
CA ILE A 129 15.48 2.55 6.73
C ILE A 129 16.25 3.86 6.55
N ASP A 130 16.28 4.63 7.63
CA ASP A 130 16.89 5.94 7.80
C ASP A 130 18.45 5.94 7.82
N ASP A 131 19.11 5.00 7.12
CA ASP A 131 20.58 4.94 7.04
C ASP A 131 21.09 4.42 5.67
N PHE A 132 21.98 5.19 5.03
CA PHE A 132 22.32 5.08 3.61
C PHE A 132 23.11 3.79 3.26
N ALA A 133 23.90 3.26 4.19
CA ALA A 133 24.74 2.08 3.95
C ALA A 133 23.95 0.76 3.98
N ASP A 134 23.06 0.61 4.97
CA ASP A 134 22.20 -0.56 5.12
C ASP A 134 21.18 -0.67 3.98
N ASN A 135 20.71 0.48 3.48
CA ASN A 135 19.79 0.56 2.34
C ASN A 135 20.34 -0.11 1.08
N LEU A 136 21.61 0.14 0.72
CA LEU A 136 22.19 -0.42 -0.50
C LEU A 136 22.36 -1.94 -0.40
N PHE A 137 22.71 -2.44 0.78
CA PHE A 137 22.86 -3.86 1.06
C PHE A 137 21.53 -4.61 0.94
N PHE A 138 20.48 -4.10 1.60
CA PHE A 138 19.15 -4.72 1.54
C PHE A 138 18.56 -4.70 0.14
N SER A 139 18.71 -3.59 -0.59
CA SER A 139 18.23 -3.49 -1.96
C SER A 139 18.90 -4.51 -2.87
N LYS A 140 20.22 -4.69 -2.76
CA LYS A 140 20.94 -5.70 -3.54
C LYS A 140 20.48 -7.12 -3.22
N MET A 141 20.30 -7.44 -1.93
CA MET A 141 19.83 -8.76 -1.52
C MET A 141 18.40 -9.04 -1.96
N ALA A 142 17.49 -8.08 -1.79
CA ALA A 142 16.09 -8.18 -2.20
C ALA A 142 15.98 -8.36 -3.71
N ASN A 143 16.70 -7.55 -4.49
CA ASN A 143 16.74 -7.67 -5.95
C ASN A 143 17.29 -9.03 -6.40
N ASN A 144 18.38 -9.50 -5.81
CA ASN A 144 18.92 -10.83 -6.11
C ASN A 144 17.94 -11.95 -5.77
N TYR A 145 17.22 -11.83 -4.66
CA TYR A 145 16.20 -12.80 -4.28
C TYR A 145 15.02 -12.81 -5.25
N LEU A 146 14.52 -11.64 -5.66
CA LEU A 146 13.44 -11.50 -6.62
C LEU A 146 13.83 -12.05 -8.00
N ARG A 147 15.04 -11.76 -8.50
CA ARG A 147 15.52 -12.28 -9.79
C ARG A 147 15.65 -13.80 -9.83
N LYS A 148 15.85 -14.45 -8.68
CA LYS A 148 15.84 -15.92 -8.56
C LYS A 148 14.42 -16.51 -8.55
N LYS A 149 13.38 -15.71 -8.29
CA LYS A 149 12.00 -16.17 -8.07
C LYS A 149 11.01 -15.72 -9.13
N PHE A 150 11.30 -14.61 -9.80
CA PHE A 150 10.42 -13.99 -10.77
C PHE A 150 11.19 -13.67 -12.06
N PRO A 151 10.49 -13.64 -13.21
CA PRO A 151 11.10 -13.21 -14.47
C PRO A 151 11.72 -11.82 -14.38
N SER A 152 12.83 -11.60 -15.09
CA SER A 152 13.57 -10.33 -15.09
C SER A 152 12.70 -9.11 -15.39
N HIS A 153 11.74 -9.24 -16.31
CA HIS A 153 10.83 -8.15 -16.68
C HIS A 153 9.86 -7.75 -15.54
N PHE A 154 9.53 -8.65 -14.62
CA PHE A 154 8.76 -8.30 -13.42
C PHE A 154 9.63 -7.58 -12.39
N VAL A 155 10.87 -8.01 -12.20
CA VAL A 155 11.79 -7.33 -11.28
C VAL A 155 12.13 -5.92 -11.78
N ASN A 156 12.39 -5.78 -13.08
CA ASN A 156 12.63 -4.47 -13.70
C ASN A 156 11.40 -3.56 -13.55
N TYR A 157 10.18 -4.09 -13.71
CA TYR A 157 8.95 -3.34 -13.45
C TYR A 157 8.92 -2.75 -12.03
N LEU A 158 9.26 -3.53 -11.00
CA LEU A 158 9.30 -3.02 -9.62
C LEU A 158 10.33 -1.90 -9.44
N GLN A 159 11.50 -2.01 -10.09
CA GLN A 159 12.59 -1.04 -9.99
C GLN A 159 12.27 0.26 -10.73
N GLU A 160 11.71 0.19 -11.94
CA GLU A 160 11.33 1.38 -12.72
C GLU A 160 10.17 2.11 -12.05
N ASN A 161 9.18 1.40 -11.51
CA ASN A 161 8.08 2.03 -10.78
C ASN A 161 8.55 2.80 -9.54
N ALA A 162 9.56 2.31 -8.82
CA ALA A 162 10.15 3.05 -7.71
C ALA A 162 10.75 4.40 -8.15
N LYS A 163 11.35 4.45 -9.35
CA LYS A 163 11.87 5.70 -9.95
C LYS A 163 10.73 6.62 -10.37
N HIS A 164 9.70 6.08 -11.02
CA HIS A 164 8.52 6.86 -11.41
C HIS A 164 7.81 7.49 -10.21
N VAL A 165 7.64 6.74 -9.12
CA VAL A 165 7.07 7.28 -7.87
C VAL A 165 7.92 8.40 -7.32
N ARG A 166 9.25 8.22 -7.25
CA ARG A 166 10.20 9.25 -6.77
C ARG A 166 10.15 10.53 -7.62
N ASN A 167 10.09 10.37 -8.93
CA ASN A 167 10.07 11.48 -9.89
C ASN A 167 8.68 12.11 -10.03
N GLY A 168 7.63 11.42 -9.61
CA GLY A 168 6.25 11.86 -9.79
C GLY A 168 5.62 11.53 -11.16
N ASP A 169 6.29 10.69 -11.95
CA ASP A 169 5.87 10.29 -13.31
C ASP A 169 4.71 9.29 -13.27
N PHE A 170 3.87 9.26 -14.31
CA PHE A 170 2.89 8.19 -14.49
C PHE A 170 3.55 6.92 -15.03
N PHE A 171 3.02 5.75 -14.65
CA PHE A 171 3.44 4.46 -15.19
C PHE A 171 2.27 3.49 -15.27
N HIS A 172 2.40 2.48 -16.13
CA HIS A 172 1.38 1.45 -16.29
C HIS A 172 1.50 0.39 -15.21
N THR A 173 0.39 0.06 -14.56
CA THR A 173 0.30 -1.04 -13.61
C THR A 173 -0.02 -2.35 -14.31
N ARG A 174 0.39 -3.46 -13.71
CA ARG A 174 -0.03 -4.80 -14.14
C ARG A 174 -1.43 -5.09 -13.63
N THR A 175 -2.24 -5.79 -14.43
CA THR A 175 -3.57 -6.23 -14.01
C THR A 175 -3.49 -7.12 -12.77
N PRO A 176 -4.17 -6.76 -11.66
CA PRO A 176 -4.16 -7.55 -10.44
C PRO A 176 -4.89 -8.89 -10.65
N ILE A 177 -4.35 -9.95 -10.11
CA ILE A 177 -4.89 -11.31 -10.23
C ILE A 177 -5.65 -11.65 -8.95
N LYS A 178 -6.94 -12.02 -9.05
CA LYS A 178 -7.75 -12.43 -7.90
C LYS A 178 -7.15 -13.65 -7.19
N PHE A 179 -7.31 -13.69 -5.87
CA PHE A 179 -7.08 -14.92 -5.10
C PHE A 179 -8.17 -15.93 -5.47
N LYS A 180 -7.77 -17.18 -5.72
CA LYS A 180 -8.69 -18.30 -5.89
C LYS A 180 -9.12 -18.82 -4.52
#